data_AF-A0A1E7F681-F1
#
_entry.id   AF-A0A1E7F681-F1
#
_cell.length_a   1.000
_cell.length_b   1.000
_cell.length_c   1.000
_cell.angle_alpha   90.00
_cell.angle_beta   90.00
_cell.angle_gamma   90.00
#
_symmetry.space_group_name_H-M   'P 1'
#
loop_
_entity.id
_entity.type
_entity.pdbx_description
1 polymer ?
#
loop_
_entity_poly.entity_id
_entity_poly.type
_entity_poly.pdbx_seq_one_letter_code
_entity_poly.pdbx_strand_id
1 'polypeptide(L)'
;MSSSRIPDWYRLKSQKHPSSSSYIGSNNNNTTTAFALALVSVAVSYAAYEFHRSVQDYGWEGTVRYVWEGDPYEPKLRECVTILEESEYNLNAFLINDRLCGLEESLNIATSLSSSTKSSTTATTTTTTTDTTTSSVKRTLADLSYSLDKIAARVDGIVLSSSSTSHYLTQQIKKRKKVCSKSIVILMERCDALLASFQVLKEKPRR
;
A
#
# COMPACT_ATOMS: atom_id res chain seq x y z
N MET A 1 -15.18 -7.37 -44.69
CA MET A 1 -16.02 -6.37 -45.40
C MET A 1 -17.35 -6.31 -44.67
N SER A 2 -17.49 -5.39 -43.73
CA SER A 2 -18.68 -5.28 -42.87
C SER A 2 -19.27 -3.89 -43.04
N SER A 3 -20.48 -3.88 -43.62
CA SER A 3 -21.24 -2.70 -44.02
C SER A 3 -21.99 -2.14 -42.80
N SER A 4 -21.56 -0.98 -42.33
CA SER A 4 -22.24 -0.21 -41.29
C SER A 4 -23.38 0.59 -41.92
N ARG A 5 -24.63 0.18 -41.65
CA ARG A 5 -25.83 0.96 -41.99
C ARG A 5 -25.95 2.15 -41.05
N ILE A 6 -25.95 3.34 -41.62
CA ILE A 6 -26.25 4.60 -40.94
C ILE A 6 -27.78 4.72 -40.87
N PRO A 7 -28.38 5.07 -39.71
CA PRO A 7 -29.82 5.22 -39.62
C PRO A 7 -30.35 6.55 -40.19
N ASP A 8 -31.34 6.45 -41.08
CA ASP A 8 -32.06 7.55 -41.74
C ASP A 8 -33.09 8.24 -40.83
N TRP A 9 -32.66 9.20 -40.00
CA TRP A 9 -33.63 10.10 -39.31
C TRP A 9 -33.55 11.57 -39.73
N TYR A 10 -32.68 11.95 -40.66
CA TYR A 10 -32.65 13.31 -41.20
C TYR A 10 -33.60 13.48 -42.40
N ARG A 11 -34.91 13.39 -42.15
CA ARG A 11 -35.92 13.84 -43.10
C ARG A 11 -36.56 15.13 -42.60
N LEU A 12 -35.82 16.23 -42.77
CA LEU A 12 -36.30 17.60 -42.56
C LEU A 12 -37.48 17.87 -43.52
N LYS A 13 -38.70 17.80 -42.99
CA LYS A 13 -39.88 18.37 -43.65
C LYS A 13 -39.83 19.88 -43.47
N SER A 14 -39.54 20.59 -44.56
CA SER A 14 -39.96 21.98 -44.74
C SER A 14 -41.47 22.08 -44.54
N GLN A 15 -41.90 22.86 -43.55
CA GLN A 15 -43.27 23.29 -43.45
C GLN A 15 -43.35 24.82 -43.35
N LYS A 16 -44.11 25.34 -44.30
CA LYS A 16 -44.40 26.74 -44.60
C LYS A 16 -45.13 27.43 -43.44
N HIS A 17 -44.80 28.70 -43.24
CA HIS A 17 -45.47 29.66 -42.35
C HIS A 17 -47.00 29.68 -42.47
N PRO A 18 -47.68 30.08 -41.38
CA PRO A 18 -48.53 31.26 -41.48
C PRO A 18 -48.27 32.31 -40.40
N SER A 19 -48.63 33.51 -40.78
CA SER A 19 -48.43 34.80 -40.13
C SER A 19 -49.29 35.00 -38.88
N SER A 20 -48.74 35.84 -37.99
CA SER A 20 -49.44 36.79 -37.11
C SER A 20 -50.56 36.26 -36.22
N SER A 21 -50.22 36.01 -34.95
CA SER A 21 -51.20 36.08 -33.85
C SER A 21 -50.58 36.78 -32.65
N SER A 22 -51.37 37.68 -32.09
CA SER A 22 -51.14 38.62 -31.00
C SER A 22 -50.21 38.13 -29.88
N TYR A 23 -49.26 39.00 -29.53
CA TYR A 23 -48.55 38.98 -28.25
C TYR A 23 -49.56 38.99 -27.09
N ILE A 24 -49.85 37.82 -26.54
CA ILE A 24 -50.23 37.71 -25.14
C ILE A 24 -48.90 37.69 -24.39
N GLY A 25 -48.61 38.77 -23.67
CA GLY A 25 -47.55 38.82 -22.67
C GLY A 25 -47.84 37.78 -21.59
N SER A 26 -47.45 36.55 -21.84
CA SER A 26 -47.51 35.45 -20.90
C SER A 26 -46.25 35.48 -20.06
N ASN A 27 -46.38 35.38 -18.74
CA ASN A 27 -45.28 35.44 -17.78
C ASN A 27 -44.27 34.30 -18.02
N ASN A 28 -43.26 34.54 -18.84
CA ASN A 28 -42.14 33.62 -19.16
C ASN A 28 -41.32 33.18 -17.93
N ASN A 29 -41.56 33.82 -16.79
CA ASN A 29 -40.92 33.52 -15.52
C ASN A 29 -41.39 32.17 -14.93
N ASN A 30 -42.60 31.72 -15.26
CA ASN A 30 -43.17 30.50 -14.67
C ASN A 30 -42.70 29.21 -15.36
N THR A 31 -42.44 29.26 -16.68
CA THR A 31 -41.95 28.10 -17.43
C THR A 31 -40.45 27.87 -17.20
N THR A 32 -39.66 28.93 -17.16
CA THR A 32 -38.22 28.86 -16.87
C THR A 32 -37.94 28.36 -15.45
N THR A 33 -38.72 28.79 -14.46
CA THR A 33 -38.64 28.28 -13.09
C THR A 33 -39.06 26.80 -12.99
N ALA A 34 -40.09 26.37 -13.72
CA ALA A 34 -40.48 24.96 -13.76
C ALA A 34 -39.39 24.05 -14.36
N PHE A 35 -38.74 24.47 -15.46
CA PHE A 35 -37.62 23.72 -16.04
C PHE A 35 -36.41 23.69 -15.10
N ALA A 36 -36.08 24.80 -14.43
CA ALA A 36 -35.01 24.85 -13.45
C ALA A 36 -35.26 23.90 -12.27
N LEU A 37 -36.49 23.90 -11.72
CA LEU A 37 -36.88 22.99 -10.64
C LEU A 37 -36.84 21.53 -11.08
N ALA A 38 -37.24 21.22 -12.31
CA ALA A 38 -37.15 19.87 -12.86
C ALA A 38 -35.69 19.39 -12.95
N LEU A 39 -34.78 20.22 -13.46
CA LEU A 39 -33.35 19.88 -13.53
C LEU A 39 -32.72 19.67 -12.15
N VAL A 40 -33.07 20.52 -11.17
CA VAL A 40 -32.62 20.36 -9.78
C VAL A 40 -33.15 19.05 -9.20
N SER A 41 -34.41 18.69 -9.46
CA SER A 41 -34.98 17.44 -8.95
C SER A 41 -34.28 16.19 -9.53
N VAL A 42 -33.91 16.24 -10.81
CA VAL A 42 -33.16 15.16 -11.46
C VAL A 42 -31.74 15.07 -10.88
N ALA A 43 -31.07 16.21 -10.69
CA ALA A 43 -29.74 16.24 -10.10
C ALA A 43 -29.74 15.70 -8.66
N VAL A 44 -30.72 16.10 -7.85
CA VAL A 44 -30.87 15.62 -6.47
C VAL A 44 -31.20 14.13 -6.43
N SER A 45 -32.08 13.65 -7.32
CA SER A 45 -32.44 12.24 -7.38
C SER A 45 -31.25 11.38 -7.80
N TYR A 46 -30.45 11.85 -8.76
CA TYR A 46 -29.21 11.19 -9.17
C TYR A 46 -28.18 11.17 -8.04
N ALA A 47 -27.98 12.30 -7.35
CA ALA A 47 -27.09 12.37 -6.20
C ALA A 47 -27.53 11.45 -5.05
N ALA A 48 -28.83 11.39 -4.77
CA ALA A 48 -29.39 10.49 -3.76
C ALA A 48 -29.22 9.01 -4.14
N TYR A 49 -29.38 8.67 -5.42
CA TYR A 49 -29.14 7.32 -5.92
C TYR A 49 -27.67 6.91 -5.80
N GLU A 50 -26.74 7.75 -6.26
CA GLU A 50 -25.29 7.50 -6.14
C GLU A 50 -24.85 7.43 -4.68
N PHE A 51 -25.43 8.27 -3.81
CA PHE A 51 -25.17 8.22 -2.38
C PHE A 51 -25.69 6.93 -1.76
N HIS A 52 -26.92 6.51 -2.07
CA HIS A 52 -27.48 5.26 -1.55
C HIS A 52 -26.68 4.04 -2.00
N ARG A 53 -26.27 4.01 -3.28
CA ARG A 53 -25.41 2.98 -3.84
C ARG A 53 -24.04 2.96 -3.15
N SER A 54 -23.44 4.12 -2.95
CA SER A 54 -22.15 4.24 -2.24
C SER A 54 -22.27 3.74 -0.79
N VAL A 55 -23.36 4.04 -0.09
CA VAL A 55 -23.58 3.54 1.26
C VAL A 55 -23.75 2.02 1.29
N GLN A 56 -24.36 1.42 0.27
CA GLN A 56 -24.44 -0.04 0.15
C GLN A 56 -23.07 -0.69 -0.10
N ASP A 57 -22.27 -0.11 -1.00
CA ASP A 57 -20.98 -0.68 -1.42
C ASP A 57 -19.87 -0.44 -0.38
N TYR A 58 -19.84 0.73 0.27
CA TYR A 58 -18.74 1.19 1.14
C TYR A 58 -19.14 1.34 2.62
N GLY A 59 -20.42 1.25 2.96
CA GLY A 59 -20.93 1.66 4.28
C GLY A 59 -20.91 3.18 4.47
N TRP A 60 -21.47 3.65 5.59
CA TRP A 60 -21.57 5.09 5.86
C TRP A 60 -20.19 5.76 6.04
N GLU A 61 -19.31 5.13 6.83
CA GLU A 61 -17.94 5.63 7.05
C GLU A 61 -17.12 5.65 5.77
N GLY A 62 -17.23 4.61 4.92
CA GLY A 62 -16.56 4.56 3.63
C GLY A 62 -17.06 5.64 2.67
N THR A 63 -18.37 5.89 2.65
CA THR A 63 -18.99 6.91 1.78
C THR A 63 -18.58 8.32 2.19
N VAL A 64 -18.63 8.66 3.48
CA VAL A 64 -18.19 9.98 3.96
C VAL A 64 -16.73 10.22 3.57
N ARG A 65 -15.89 9.20 3.72
CA ARG A 65 -14.47 9.29 3.41
C ARG A 65 -14.19 9.34 1.90
N TYR A 66 -14.95 8.62 1.08
CA TYR A 66 -14.88 8.75 -0.39
C TYR A 66 -15.24 10.18 -0.83
N VAL A 67 -16.31 10.75 -0.28
CA VAL A 67 -16.75 12.11 -0.62
C VAL A 67 -15.76 13.17 -0.13
N TRP A 68 -15.15 12.97 1.04
CA TRP A 68 -14.30 14.00 1.67
C TRP A 68 -12.81 13.88 1.32
N GLU A 69 -12.28 12.66 1.28
CA GLU A 69 -10.86 12.36 1.05
C GLU A 69 -10.59 11.85 -0.36
N GLY A 70 -11.62 11.50 -1.13
CA GLY A 70 -11.47 10.89 -2.45
C GLY A 70 -10.95 9.45 -2.40
N ASP A 71 -11.05 8.78 -1.24
CA ASP A 71 -10.52 7.43 -1.03
C ASP A 71 -11.39 6.37 -1.74
N PRO A 72 -10.90 5.71 -2.81
CA PRO A 72 -11.67 4.74 -3.58
C PRO A 72 -11.68 3.32 -2.98
N TYR A 73 -11.07 3.09 -1.81
CA TYR A 73 -10.94 1.74 -1.24
C TYR A 73 -12.20 1.32 -0.47
N GLU A 74 -12.71 0.12 -0.79
CA GLU A 74 -13.69 -0.58 0.06
C GLU A 74 -13.13 -0.82 1.46
N PRO A 75 -13.96 -0.88 2.52
CA PRO A 75 -13.47 -1.04 3.90
C PRO A 75 -12.50 -2.23 4.10
N LYS A 76 -12.78 -3.37 3.47
CA LYS A 76 -11.91 -4.56 3.53
C LYS A 76 -10.60 -4.38 2.78
N LEU A 77 -10.63 -3.71 1.62
CA LEU A 77 -9.44 -3.39 0.85
C LEU A 77 -8.58 -2.37 1.59
N ARG A 78 -9.22 -1.41 2.29
CA ARG A 78 -8.55 -0.40 3.10
C ARG A 78 -7.75 -1.04 4.22
N GLU A 79 -8.33 -1.98 4.97
CA GLU A 79 -7.61 -2.72 6.00
C GLU A 79 -6.35 -3.41 5.43
N CYS A 80 -6.49 -4.05 4.25
CA CYS A 80 -5.35 -4.68 3.57
C CYS A 80 -4.27 -3.66 3.19
N VAL A 81 -4.67 -2.47 2.70
CA VAL A 81 -3.75 -1.38 2.35
C VAL A 81 -3.07 -0.82 3.60
N THR A 82 -3.80 -0.62 4.69
CA THR A 82 -3.24 -0.13 5.96
C THR A 82 -2.23 -1.12 6.54
N ILE A 83 -2.52 -2.43 6.52
CA ILE A 83 -1.56 -3.46 6.95
C ILE A 83 -0.30 -3.44 6.08
N LEU A 84 -0.44 -3.27 4.76
CA LEU A 84 0.71 -3.15 3.86
C LEU A 84 1.50 -1.88 4.12
N GLU A 85 0.86 -0.75 4.31
CA GLU A 85 1.54 0.53 4.60
C GLU A 85 2.29 0.46 5.93
N GLU A 86 1.70 -0.12 6.97
CA GLU A 86 2.38 -0.35 8.24
C GLU A 86 3.57 -1.31 8.06
N SER A 87 3.41 -2.36 7.26
CA SER A 87 4.48 -3.34 6.99
C SER A 87 5.62 -2.73 6.16
N GLU A 88 5.29 -1.97 5.11
CA GLU A 88 6.22 -1.22 4.30
C GLU A 88 6.93 -0.15 5.13
N TYR A 89 6.22 0.56 5.99
CA TYR A 89 6.82 1.48 6.94
C TYR A 89 7.78 0.75 7.86
N ASN A 90 7.43 -0.41 8.43
CA ASN A 90 8.34 -1.13 9.32
C ASN A 90 9.58 -1.71 8.60
N LEU A 91 9.43 -2.12 7.34
CA LEU A 91 10.53 -2.64 6.51
C LEU A 91 11.45 -1.52 6.00
N ASN A 92 10.86 -0.43 5.55
CA ASN A 92 11.57 0.75 5.06
C ASN A 92 12.02 1.67 6.19
N ALA A 93 11.40 1.56 7.37
CA ALA A 93 11.80 2.30 8.55
C ALA A 93 13.26 1.99 8.75
N PHE A 94 14.01 3.08 8.63
CA PHE A 94 15.43 3.21 8.88
C PHE A 94 15.91 2.24 9.97
N LEU A 95 15.13 2.04 11.04
CA LEU A 95 15.33 1.06 12.10
C LEU A 95 15.84 -0.35 11.70
N ILE A 96 15.22 -1.08 10.76
CA ILE A 96 15.66 -2.46 10.47
C ILE A 96 16.99 -2.45 9.69
N ASN A 97 17.07 -1.61 8.65
CA ASN A 97 18.27 -1.50 7.84
C ASN A 97 19.44 -0.86 8.60
N ASP A 98 19.19 0.13 9.44
CA ASP A 98 20.19 0.81 10.29
C ASP A 98 20.72 -0.15 11.36
N ARG A 99 19.84 -0.93 12.00
CA ARG A 99 20.26 -2.00 12.92
C ARG A 99 21.10 -3.05 12.20
N LEU A 100 20.73 -3.47 10.99
CA LEU A 100 21.53 -4.41 10.19
C LEU A 100 22.89 -3.81 9.81
N CYS A 101 22.93 -2.57 9.34
CA CYS A 101 24.19 -1.87 9.03
C CYS A 101 25.10 -1.75 10.26
N GLY A 102 24.55 -1.38 11.42
CA GLY A 102 25.33 -1.31 12.67
C GLY A 102 25.88 -2.66 13.12
N LEU A 103 25.15 -3.75 12.84
CA LEU A 103 25.62 -5.12 13.09
C LEU A 103 26.71 -5.55 12.11
N GLU A 104 26.57 -5.22 10.82
CA GLU A 104 27.58 -5.45 9.79
C GLU A 104 28.88 -4.69 10.09
N GLU A 105 28.79 -3.43 10.53
CA GLU A 105 29.93 -2.63 10.95
C GLU A 105 30.61 -3.23 12.18
N SER A 106 29.82 -3.64 13.18
CA SER A 106 30.34 -4.32 14.38
C SER A 106 31.08 -5.62 14.04
N LEU A 107 30.57 -6.40 13.07
CA LEU A 107 31.22 -7.61 12.56
C LEU A 107 32.54 -7.28 11.84
N ASN A 108 32.55 -6.24 10.99
CA ASN A 108 33.77 -5.80 10.30
C ASN A 108 34.86 -5.33 11.28
N ILE A 109 34.47 -4.65 12.36
CA ILE A 109 35.40 -4.25 13.43
C ILE A 109 35.95 -5.50 14.14
N ALA A 110 35.09 -6.46 14.50
CA ALA A 110 35.53 -7.67 15.20
C ALA A 110 36.46 -8.56 14.35
N THR A 111 36.20 -8.66 13.04
CA THR A 111 37.02 -9.44 12.09
C THR A 111 38.37 -8.77 11.82
N SER A 112 38.40 -7.44 11.68
CA SER A 112 39.66 -6.68 11.49
C SER A 112 40.55 -6.68 12.74
N LEU A 113 40.00 -6.59 13.95
CA LEU A 113 40.79 -6.76 15.17
C LEU A 113 41.41 -8.17 15.26
N SER A 114 40.63 -9.20 14.92
CA SER A 114 41.08 -10.61 14.97
C SER A 114 42.18 -10.94 13.96
N SER A 115 42.31 -10.18 12.87
CA SER A 115 43.38 -10.36 11.87
C SER A 115 44.67 -9.60 12.23
N SER A 116 44.58 -8.55 13.05
CA SER A 116 45.72 -7.72 13.47
C SER A 116 46.53 -8.32 14.65
N THR A 117 45.93 -9.17 15.48
CA THR A 117 46.57 -9.74 16.70
C THR A 117 47.63 -10.83 16.44
N LYS A 118 48.17 -10.97 15.24
CA LYS A 118 49.26 -11.93 14.95
C LYS A 118 50.68 -11.43 15.28
N SER A 119 50.83 -10.20 15.79
CA SER A 119 52.17 -9.64 16.05
C SER A 119 52.20 -8.69 17.25
N SER A 120 51.92 -9.18 18.47
CA SER A 120 52.45 -8.55 19.68
C SER A 120 52.23 -9.46 20.89
N THR A 121 53.32 -10.00 21.42
CA THR A 121 53.39 -10.70 22.70
C THR A 121 53.22 -9.67 23.82
N THR A 122 52.10 -9.69 24.55
CA THR A 122 52.03 -9.50 26.02
C THR A 122 50.58 -9.79 26.47
N ALA A 123 50.47 -10.62 27.50
CA ALA A 123 49.22 -11.15 28.02
C ALA A 123 48.35 -10.12 28.75
N THR A 124 47.08 -10.52 28.89
CA THR A 124 46.14 -10.23 29.98
C THR A 124 45.05 -9.19 29.64
N THR A 125 43.79 -9.63 29.77
CA THR A 125 42.53 -8.85 29.76
C THR A 125 41.86 -8.61 28.40
N THR A 126 41.42 -9.66 27.68
CA THR A 126 40.58 -9.43 26.46
C THR A 126 39.54 -10.53 26.19
N THR A 127 39.39 -11.53 27.06
CA THR A 127 38.43 -12.63 26.87
C THR A 127 37.00 -12.32 27.32
N THR A 128 36.78 -11.32 28.19
CA THR A 128 35.44 -10.99 28.72
C THR A 128 34.64 -10.02 27.85
N THR A 129 35.29 -9.24 26.98
CA THR A 129 34.63 -8.23 26.13
C THR A 129 34.07 -8.82 24.82
N THR A 130 34.67 -9.89 24.29
CA THR A 130 34.18 -10.58 23.08
C THR A 130 32.94 -11.44 23.34
N ASP A 131 32.84 -12.07 24.52
CA ASP A 131 31.67 -12.89 24.87
C ASP A 131 30.42 -12.03 25.14
N THR A 132 30.58 -10.83 25.72
CA THR A 132 29.47 -9.91 25.98
C THR A 132 28.95 -9.26 24.69
N THR A 133 29.82 -8.81 23.80
CA THR A 133 29.43 -8.25 22.49
C THR A 133 28.75 -9.29 21.59
N THR A 134 29.27 -10.52 21.53
CA THR A 134 28.64 -11.60 20.74
C THR A 134 27.28 -12.03 21.31
N SER A 135 27.09 -11.99 22.63
CA SER A 135 25.79 -12.27 23.25
C SER A 135 24.74 -11.18 22.93
N SER A 136 25.16 -9.91 22.94
CA SER A 136 24.30 -8.77 22.60
C SER A 136 23.87 -8.82 21.13
N VAL A 137 24.80 -9.08 20.22
CA VAL A 137 24.52 -9.22 18.77
C VAL A 137 23.58 -10.39 18.48
N LYS A 138 23.75 -11.53 19.15
CA LYS A 138 22.82 -12.66 18.97
C LYS A 138 21.41 -12.32 19.42
N ARG A 139 21.28 -11.57 20.52
CA ARG A 139 19.97 -11.13 21.01
C ARG A 139 19.31 -10.15 20.05
N THR A 140 20.02 -9.14 19.57
CA THR A 140 19.46 -8.17 18.62
C THR A 140 19.09 -8.83 17.29
N LEU A 141 19.86 -9.81 16.82
CA LEU A 141 19.55 -10.56 15.62
C LEU A 141 18.32 -11.46 15.81
N ALA A 142 18.17 -12.10 16.98
CA ALA A 142 16.99 -12.88 17.31
C ALA A 142 15.73 -12.00 17.39
N ASP A 143 15.83 -10.82 18.01
CA ASP A 143 14.73 -9.85 18.08
C ASP A 143 14.33 -9.35 16.69
N LEU A 144 15.32 -9.15 15.79
CA LEU A 144 15.09 -8.71 14.42
C LEU A 144 14.47 -9.81 13.57
N SER A 145 14.95 -11.05 13.69
CA SER A 145 14.35 -12.23 13.06
C SER A 145 12.89 -12.42 13.49
N TYR A 146 12.61 -12.35 14.80
CA TYR A 146 11.24 -12.43 15.31
C TYR A 146 10.34 -11.30 14.77
N SER A 147 10.88 -10.09 14.65
CA SER A 147 10.15 -8.95 14.09
C SER A 147 9.84 -9.15 12.60
N LEU A 148 10.79 -9.68 11.82
CA LEU A 148 10.59 -10.02 10.41
C LEU A 148 9.53 -11.11 10.23
N ASP A 149 9.57 -12.17 11.05
CA ASP A 149 8.55 -13.24 11.03
C ASP A 149 7.15 -12.70 11.34
N LYS A 150 7.04 -11.79 12.32
CA LYS A 150 5.77 -11.15 12.65
C LYS A 150 5.23 -10.31 11.48
N ILE A 151 6.10 -9.58 10.79
CA ILE A 151 5.72 -8.81 9.60
C ILE A 151 5.33 -9.76 8.46
N ALA A 152 6.09 -10.84 8.25
CA ALA A 152 5.78 -11.88 7.25
C ALA A 152 4.39 -12.46 7.46
N ALA A 153 4.08 -12.88 8.70
CA ALA A 153 2.78 -13.43 9.05
C ALA A 153 1.63 -12.45 8.79
N ARG A 154 1.83 -11.15 9.07
CA ARG A 154 0.84 -10.10 8.79
C ARG A 154 0.61 -9.91 7.29
N VAL A 155 1.68 -9.82 6.51
CA VAL A 155 1.62 -9.67 5.05
C VAL A 155 0.96 -10.90 4.41
N ASP A 156 1.30 -12.10 4.87
CA ASP A 156 0.73 -13.34 4.37
C ASP A 156 -0.75 -13.49 4.73
N GLY A 157 -1.14 -13.06 5.93
CA GLY A 157 -2.52 -13.03 6.41
C GLY A 157 -3.46 -12.12 5.62
N ILE A 158 -2.96 -11.29 4.69
CA ILE A 158 -3.78 -10.50 3.79
C ILE A 158 -4.51 -11.43 2.82
N VAL A 159 -5.81 -11.63 3.06
CA VAL A 159 -6.72 -12.41 2.20
C VAL A 159 -7.54 -11.45 1.35
N LEU A 160 -7.24 -11.42 0.05
CA LEU A 160 -8.02 -10.65 -0.91
C LEU A 160 -9.22 -11.47 -1.38
N SER A 161 -10.42 -11.00 -1.06
CA SER A 161 -11.65 -11.64 -1.50
C SER A 161 -11.79 -11.53 -3.02
N SER A 162 -12.04 -12.64 -3.70
CA SER A 162 -12.22 -12.69 -5.16
C SER A 162 -13.42 -11.87 -5.67
N SER A 163 -14.33 -11.48 -4.76
CA SER A 163 -15.55 -10.73 -5.05
C SER A 163 -15.39 -9.22 -5.02
N SER A 164 -14.19 -8.69 -4.76
CA SER A 164 -13.94 -7.26 -4.70
C SER A 164 -14.29 -6.59 -6.04
N THR A 165 -15.09 -5.53 -5.97
CA THR A 165 -15.65 -4.82 -7.15
C THR A 165 -14.55 -4.23 -8.04
N SER A 166 -13.40 -3.91 -7.44
CA SER A 166 -12.23 -3.37 -8.14
C SER A 166 -11.12 -4.41 -8.36
N HIS A 167 -11.16 -5.04 -9.54
CA HIS A 167 -10.09 -5.94 -9.98
C HIS A 167 -8.73 -5.23 -10.06
N TYR A 168 -8.70 -3.97 -10.52
CA TYR A 168 -7.47 -3.19 -10.64
C TYR A 168 -6.79 -2.95 -9.29
N LEU A 169 -7.53 -2.48 -8.28
CA LEU A 169 -6.97 -2.22 -6.95
C LEU A 169 -6.46 -3.52 -6.30
N THR A 170 -7.19 -4.61 -6.47
CA THR A 170 -6.78 -5.94 -5.99
C THR A 170 -5.45 -6.39 -6.60
N GLN A 171 -5.23 -6.16 -7.90
CA GLN A 171 -3.97 -6.45 -8.57
C GLN A 171 -2.81 -5.58 -8.03
N GLN A 172 -3.07 -4.29 -7.74
CA GLN A 172 -2.08 -3.41 -7.13
C GLN A 172 -1.68 -3.89 -5.74
N ILE A 173 -2.65 -4.29 -4.91
CA ILE A 173 -2.38 -4.82 -3.56
C ILE A 173 -1.58 -6.13 -3.64
N LYS A 174 -1.91 -7.04 -4.58
CA LYS A 174 -1.12 -8.26 -4.83
C LYS A 174 0.33 -7.95 -5.21
N LYS A 175 0.52 -6.95 -6.08
CA LYS A 175 1.85 -6.51 -6.51
C LYS A 175 2.65 -5.97 -5.33
N ARG A 176 2.06 -5.09 -4.50
CA ARG A 176 2.68 -4.56 -3.28
C ARG A 176 3.02 -5.67 -2.29
N LYS A 177 2.08 -6.57 -1.99
CA LYS A 177 2.31 -7.76 -1.15
C LYS A 177 3.53 -8.55 -1.61
N LYS A 178 3.64 -8.84 -2.91
CA LYS A 178 4.78 -9.58 -3.48
C LYS A 178 6.11 -8.84 -3.28
N VAL A 179 6.13 -7.51 -3.40
CA VAL A 179 7.32 -6.70 -3.15
C VAL A 179 7.72 -6.77 -1.67
N CYS A 180 6.76 -6.61 -0.74
CA CYS A 180 7.00 -6.74 0.70
C CYS A 180 7.55 -8.13 1.06
N SER A 181 6.91 -9.21 0.61
CA SER A 181 7.36 -10.58 0.87
C SER A 181 8.78 -10.80 0.38
N LYS A 182 9.12 -10.29 -0.81
CA LYS A 182 10.50 -10.38 -1.34
C LYS A 182 11.49 -9.60 -0.46
N SER A 183 11.12 -8.41 0.00
CA SER A 183 11.97 -7.61 0.89
C SER A 183 12.23 -8.31 2.22
N ILE A 184 11.21 -8.95 2.80
CA ILE A 184 11.33 -9.71 4.04
C ILE A 184 12.31 -10.87 3.86
N VAL A 185 12.17 -11.65 2.77
CA VAL A 185 13.08 -12.78 2.48
C VAL A 185 14.53 -12.31 2.39
N ILE A 186 14.79 -11.20 1.68
CA ILE A 186 16.15 -10.64 1.56
C ILE A 186 16.70 -10.26 2.95
N LEU A 187 15.88 -9.66 3.81
CA LEU A 187 16.30 -9.26 5.15
C LEU A 187 16.58 -10.48 6.05
N MET A 188 15.75 -11.53 5.94
CA MET A 188 15.98 -12.79 6.66
C MET A 188 17.27 -13.48 6.21
N GLU A 189 17.51 -13.57 4.89
CA GLU A 189 18.76 -14.12 4.34
C GLU A 189 19.99 -13.35 4.83
N ARG A 190 19.90 -12.01 4.93
CA ARG A 190 20.98 -11.19 5.51
C ARG A 190 21.20 -11.48 6.99
N CYS A 191 20.13 -11.69 7.76
CA CYS A 191 20.24 -12.08 9.17
C CYS A 191 20.93 -13.44 9.30
N ASP A 192 20.55 -14.43 8.50
CA ASP A 192 21.15 -15.76 8.53
C ASP A 192 22.62 -15.73 8.14
N ALA A 193 22.98 -14.94 7.13
CA ALA A 193 24.37 -14.74 6.71
C ALA A 193 25.21 -14.11 7.83
N LEU A 194 24.68 -13.10 8.52
CA LEU A 194 25.32 -12.50 9.69
C LEU A 194 25.49 -13.53 10.81
N LEU A 195 24.45 -14.30 11.15
CA LEU A 195 24.53 -15.33 12.18
C LEU A 195 25.60 -16.39 11.85
N ALA A 196 25.67 -16.83 10.60
CA ALA A 196 26.67 -17.78 10.12
C ALA A 196 28.10 -17.23 10.26
N SER A 197 28.32 -15.96 9.90
CA SER A 197 29.63 -15.32 10.06
C SER A 197 30.12 -15.28 11.51
N PHE A 198 29.21 -15.06 12.48
CA PHE A 198 29.54 -15.09 13.91
C PHE A 198 29.85 -16.52 14.41
N GLN A 199 29.23 -17.56 13.83
CA GLN A 199 29.55 -18.94 14.17
C GLN A 199 30.96 -19.33 13.71
N VAL A 200 31.35 -18.97 12.49
CA VAL A 200 32.69 -19.23 11.93
C VAL A 200 33.78 -18.58 12.77
N LEU A 201 33.55 -17.36 13.28
CA LEU A 201 34.48 -16.68 14.20
C LEU A 201 34.72 -17.46 15.49
N LYS A 202 33.70 -18.17 16.00
CA LYS A 202 33.79 -18.92 17.25
C LYS A 202 34.58 -20.23 17.10
N GLU A 203 34.54 -20.85 15.94
CA GLU A 203 35.16 -22.16 15.70
C GLU A 203 36.65 -22.10 15.33
N LYS A 204 37.22 -20.92 15.11
CA LYS A 204 38.63 -20.77 14.74
C LYS A 204 39.54 -21.29 15.89
N PRO A 205 40.18 -22.46 15.74
CA PRO A 205 40.94 -23.06 16.84
C PRO A 205 42.19 -22.22 17.11
N ARG A 206 42.46 -21.91 18.39
CA ARG A 206 43.77 -21.43 18.84
C ARG A 206 44.79 -22.55 18.60
N ARG A 207 45.44 -22.52 17.45
CA ARG A 207 46.70 -23.24 17.20
C ARG A 207 47.86 -22.37 17.61
#